data_AF-A0A9P4TD31-F1
#
_entry.id   AF-A0A9P4TD31-F1
#
_cell.length_a   1.000
_cell.length_b   1.000
_cell.length_c   1.000
_cell.angle_alpha   90.00
_cell.angle_beta   90.00
_cell.angle_gamma   90.00
#
_symmetry.space_group_name_H-M   'P 1'
#
loop_
_entity.id
_entity.type
_entity.pdbx_description
1 polymer ?
#
loop_
_entity_poly.entity_id
_entity_poly.type
_entity_poly.pdbx_seq_one_letter_code
_entity_poly.pdbx_strand_id
1 'polypeptide(L)'
;MPDDNLLLETDAVDSVHHLGLNDGPHFTLHSRMHCAPLKTEGYTLTKAISNESGSQNGTFYFYGFQTEESTFGMKLPRKDYIRIDLPRDYVVESSGFSRNSSEIIPELRQPFASVALHLMDASGVTNLSPTKDPWFSATTPLSQRYVNESDEQEGLSFFASDIPSTPLGCAWQNYLCNPNLPKSRGCITGDGALLDADWTHEAAALSSVWSSPKDQSFIRALTGIMSDNPITKPLLLAKTSLKMRSSNHYSFSAWFLVIVLLFGSIVMLIATFLEEIVGLILKYPRLSSPNLVYAYASWQASSTLQLHRLANENLGLGTWSRTNEAVPVTVLNDTLAVLDVADPRHARMVAPSEELSHLAPSTRQSGIKARATYERVPSNA
;
A
#
# COMPACT_ATOMS: atom_id res chain seq x y z
N MET A 1 0.57 -2.52 18.62
CA MET A 1 1.80 -3.16 18.10
C MET A 1 2.52 -3.99 19.19
N PRO A 2 1.89 -4.96 19.90
CA PRO A 2 2.62 -5.66 20.96
C PRO A 2 3.79 -6.51 20.43
N ASP A 3 3.75 -6.89 19.14
CA ASP A 3 4.69 -7.88 18.57
C ASP A 3 5.21 -7.54 17.15
N ASP A 4 4.93 -6.34 16.63
CA ASP A 4 5.21 -6.02 15.23
C ASP A 4 6.40 -5.08 15.07
N ASN A 5 7.37 -5.49 14.25
CA ASN A 5 8.48 -4.63 13.86
C ASN A 5 8.00 -3.51 12.94
N LEU A 6 8.56 -2.32 13.13
CA LEU A 6 8.34 -1.17 12.28
C LEU A 6 9.46 -1.08 11.24
N LEU A 7 9.10 -1.09 9.96
CA LEU A 7 10.05 -0.86 8.87
C LEU A 7 9.80 0.51 8.24
N LEU A 8 10.79 1.38 8.33
CA LEU A 8 10.78 2.72 7.76
C LEU A 8 11.80 2.78 6.63
N GLU A 9 11.36 3.12 5.43
CA GLU A 9 12.22 3.23 4.25
C GLU A 9 11.97 4.57 3.58
N THR A 10 13.02 5.25 3.15
CA THR A 10 12.89 6.44 2.30
C THR A 10 12.88 6.02 0.84
N ASP A 11 12.26 6.80 -0.04
CA ASP A 11 12.61 6.70 -1.46
C ASP A 11 14.06 7.14 -1.71
N ALA A 12 14.59 6.80 -2.87
CA ALA A 12 15.93 7.23 -3.28
C ALA A 12 15.94 8.76 -3.47
N VAL A 13 16.62 9.46 -2.58
CA VAL A 13 16.90 10.89 -2.68
C VAL A 13 18.02 11.07 -3.70
N ASP A 14 17.84 11.95 -4.67
CA ASP A 14 18.72 12.11 -5.82
C ASP A 14 19.48 13.42 -5.67
N SER A 15 20.80 13.38 -5.82
CA SER A 15 21.64 14.54 -5.56
C SER A 15 21.29 15.73 -6.47
N VAL A 16 20.93 15.48 -7.72
CA VAL A 16 20.62 16.52 -8.70
C VAL A 16 19.16 16.95 -8.56
N HIS A 17 18.24 15.99 -8.65
CA HIS A 17 16.81 16.29 -8.72
C HIS A 17 16.21 16.71 -7.37
N HIS A 18 16.66 16.12 -6.27
CA HIS A 18 16.08 16.37 -4.94
C HIS A 18 16.91 17.35 -4.11
N LEU A 19 18.24 17.34 -4.25
CA LEU A 19 19.14 18.22 -3.47
C LEU A 19 19.65 19.43 -4.26
N GLY A 20 19.45 19.49 -5.58
CA GLY A 20 19.92 20.61 -6.41
C GLY A 20 21.44 20.70 -6.54
N LEU A 21 22.17 19.61 -6.27
CA LEU A 21 23.63 19.54 -6.41
C LEU A 21 23.98 19.38 -7.89
N ASN A 22 24.08 20.51 -8.58
CA ASN A 22 24.41 20.57 -10.01
C ASN A 22 25.92 20.41 -10.31
N ASP A 23 26.77 20.39 -9.28
CA ASP A 23 28.20 20.11 -9.38
C ASP A 23 28.60 18.99 -8.41
N GLY A 24 29.56 18.16 -8.83
CA GLY A 24 30.00 16.97 -8.11
C GLY A 24 29.41 15.65 -8.65
N PRO A 25 29.67 14.53 -7.96
CA PRO A 25 29.19 13.22 -8.39
C PRO A 25 27.66 13.13 -8.27
N HIS A 26 27.04 12.52 -9.27
CA HIS A 26 25.64 12.11 -9.18
C HIS A 26 25.53 10.90 -8.25
N PHE A 27 24.74 11.03 -7.20
CA PHE A 27 24.47 9.94 -6.25
C PHE A 27 23.01 9.92 -5.85
N THR A 28 22.58 8.75 -5.40
CA THR A 28 21.28 8.55 -4.75
C THR A 28 21.49 8.04 -3.33
N LEU A 29 20.69 8.54 -2.40
CA LEU A 29 20.71 8.16 -0.99
C LEU A 29 19.41 7.43 -0.66
N HIS A 30 19.53 6.27 -0.05
CA HIS A 30 18.41 5.48 0.46
C HIS A 30 18.67 5.12 1.92
N SER A 31 17.70 5.40 2.80
CA SER A 31 17.80 5.07 4.21
C SER A 31 16.71 4.08 4.58
N ARG A 32 17.10 3.07 5.36
CA ARG A 32 16.23 2.02 5.90
C ARG A 32 16.43 1.93 7.39
N MET A 33 15.34 1.97 8.14
CA MET A 33 15.33 1.77 9.58
C MET A 33 14.37 0.65 9.95
N HIS A 34 14.83 -0.29 10.76
CA HIS A 34 14.04 -1.40 11.26
C HIS A 34 14.00 -1.34 12.77
N CYS A 35 12.84 -1.04 13.34
CA CYS A 35 12.64 -0.91 14.77
C CYS A 35 11.82 -2.08 15.32
N ALA A 36 12.19 -2.55 16.49
CA ALA A 36 11.47 -3.60 17.21
C ALA A 36 11.43 -3.27 18.71
N PRO A 37 10.31 -3.57 19.40
CA PRO A 37 10.27 -3.49 20.86
C PRO A 37 11.26 -4.48 21.46
N LEU A 38 12.00 -4.05 22.48
CA LEU A 38 13.01 -4.89 23.12
C LEU A 38 12.45 -5.62 24.33
N LYS A 39 12.89 -6.86 24.52
CA LYS A 39 12.58 -7.63 25.73
C LYS A 39 13.33 -7.06 26.92
N THR A 40 12.60 -6.72 27.97
CA THR A 40 13.14 -6.16 29.22
C THR A 40 13.56 -7.23 30.22
N GLU A 41 12.93 -8.40 30.17
CA GLU A 41 13.25 -9.54 31.04
C GLU A 41 14.73 -9.93 30.92
N GLY A 42 15.44 -9.96 32.06
CA GLY A 42 16.87 -10.27 32.12
C GLY A 42 17.80 -9.08 31.82
N TYR A 43 17.27 -7.95 31.34
CA TYR A 43 18.03 -6.73 31.03
C TYR A 43 17.63 -5.52 31.89
N THR A 44 16.81 -5.74 32.92
CA THR A 44 16.36 -4.69 33.84
C THR A 44 16.71 -5.01 35.28
N LEU A 45 17.09 -3.98 36.04
CA LEU A 45 17.31 -4.09 37.47
C LEU A 45 16.68 -2.92 38.20
N THR A 46 15.84 -3.21 39.20
CA THR A 46 15.22 -2.18 40.05
C THR A 46 16.05 -2.00 41.33
N LYS A 47 16.52 -0.79 41.57
CA LYS A 47 17.31 -0.40 42.75
C LYS A 47 16.66 0.79 43.45
N ALA A 48 16.80 0.84 44.77
CA ALA A 48 16.42 2.03 45.53
C ALA A 48 17.44 3.15 45.28
N ILE A 49 16.97 4.28 44.77
CA ILE A 49 17.74 5.51 44.59
C ILE A 49 17.52 6.36 45.84
N SER A 50 18.57 6.52 46.65
CA SER A 50 18.56 7.38 47.83
C SER A 50 18.86 8.82 47.40
N ASN A 51 17.89 9.72 47.54
CA ASN A 51 18.11 11.16 47.47
C ASN A 51 17.94 11.80 48.85
N GLU A 52 18.47 13.02 49.04
CA GLU A 52 18.35 13.81 50.28
C GLU A 52 16.89 14.02 50.73
N SER A 53 15.92 13.88 49.82
CA SER A 53 14.48 14.02 50.03
C SER A 53 13.69 12.71 50.17
N GLY A 54 14.39 11.57 50.22
CA GLY A 54 13.80 10.23 50.42
C GLY A 54 14.33 9.17 49.44
N SER A 55 14.05 7.90 49.75
CA SER A 55 14.35 6.77 48.87
C SER A 55 13.22 6.55 47.86
N GLN A 56 13.54 6.50 46.57
CA GLN A 56 12.61 6.13 45.50
C GLN A 56 13.21 5.01 44.68
N ASN A 57 12.42 3.99 44.34
CA ASN A 57 12.89 2.94 43.46
C ASN A 57 13.05 3.47 42.02
N GLY A 58 14.12 3.07 41.35
CA GLY A 58 14.35 3.30 39.93
C GLY A 58 14.64 1.99 39.21
N THR A 59 14.27 1.92 37.94
CA THR A 59 14.56 0.78 37.06
C THR A 59 15.64 1.17 36.06
N PHE A 60 16.67 0.35 35.97
CA PHE A 60 17.82 0.53 35.09
C PHE A 60 17.79 -0.51 33.98
N TYR A 61 18.08 -0.09 32.75
CA TYR A 61 18.10 -0.92 31.56
C TYR A 61 19.54 -1.15 31.08
N PHE A 62 19.88 -2.39 30.75
CA PHE A 62 21.25 -2.85 30.46
C PHE A 62 21.37 -3.42 29.04
N TYR A 63 21.09 -2.59 28.03
CA TYR A 63 21.28 -2.93 26.62
C TYR A 63 22.66 -2.49 26.07
N GLY A 64 23.47 -1.90 26.94
CA GLY A 64 24.81 -1.40 26.66
C GLY A 64 25.34 -0.45 27.75
N PHE A 65 26.52 0.12 27.55
CA PHE A 65 27.20 0.98 28.52
C PHE A 65 27.33 2.41 27.97
N GLN A 66 26.46 3.32 28.42
CA GLN A 66 26.72 4.77 28.30
C GLN A 66 27.29 5.37 29.59
N THR A 67 27.03 4.73 30.73
CA THR A 67 27.59 5.05 32.05
C THR A 67 28.21 3.79 32.65
N GLU A 68 29.02 3.91 33.72
CA GLU A 68 29.68 2.77 34.36
C GLU A 68 28.70 1.68 34.88
N GLU A 69 27.39 1.94 34.96
CA GLU A 69 26.42 1.00 35.52
C GLU A 69 25.15 0.72 34.70
N SER A 70 24.78 1.47 33.65
CA SER A 70 23.58 1.15 32.82
C SER A 70 23.53 1.91 31.50
N THR A 71 22.64 1.49 30.58
CA THR A 71 22.33 2.23 29.34
C THR A 71 21.38 3.39 29.63
N PHE A 72 20.35 3.12 30.42
CA PHE A 72 19.32 4.08 30.79
C PHE A 72 18.87 3.82 32.23
N GLY A 73 18.50 4.88 32.95
CA GLY A 73 18.02 4.80 34.33
C GLY A 73 16.78 5.66 34.52
N MET A 74 15.69 5.07 34.98
CA MET A 74 14.42 5.75 35.15
C MET A 74 13.85 5.60 36.55
N LYS A 75 13.26 6.68 37.08
CA LYS A 75 12.60 6.65 38.38
C LYS A 75 11.20 6.01 38.23
N LEU A 76 10.80 5.19 39.19
CA LEU A 76 9.44 4.64 39.20
C LEU A 76 8.46 5.73 39.64
N PRO A 77 7.32 5.88 38.95
CA PRO A 77 6.27 6.80 39.40
C PRO A 77 5.70 6.32 40.73
N ARG A 78 5.41 7.25 41.65
CA ARG A 78 4.58 6.93 42.83
C ARG A 78 3.15 6.70 42.36
N LYS A 79 2.67 5.45 42.44
CA LYS A 79 1.30 5.08 42.08
C LYS A 79 0.23 5.61 43.07
N ASP A 80 0.67 6.12 44.21
CA ASP A 80 -0.22 6.52 45.33
C ASP A 80 -0.55 8.02 45.36
N TYR A 81 0.04 8.84 44.48
CA TYR A 81 -0.10 10.30 44.55
C TYR A 81 -0.08 10.98 43.17
N ILE A 82 -1.23 11.51 42.74
CA ILE A 82 -1.43 12.28 41.52
C ILE A 82 -1.52 13.77 41.88
N ARG A 83 -0.56 14.58 41.43
CA ARG A 83 -0.67 16.05 41.45
C ARG A 83 -1.10 16.53 40.07
N ILE A 84 -2.26 17.16 39.96
CA ILE A 84 -2.87 17.57 38.66
C ILE A 84 -2.24 18.89 38.14
N ASP A 85 -1.54 19.63 39.00
CA ASP A 85 -1.01 20.97 38.68
C ASP A 85 0.37 20.95 37.98
N LEU A 86 0.92 19.79 37.64
CA LEU A 86 2.21 19.68 36.96
C LEU A 86 2.01 19.26 35.50
N PRO A 87 2.64 19.94 34.53
CA PRO A 87 2.68 19.47 33.15
C PRO A 87 3.29 18.06 33.15
N ARG A 88 2.53 17.13 32.57
CA ARG A 88 2.78 15.70 32.55
C ARG A 88 3.21 15.33 31.13
N ASP A 89 4.51 15.43 30.88
CA ASP A 89 5.10 15.15 29.57
C ASP A 89 5.71 13.74 29.56
N TYR A 90 5.68 13.10 28.39
CA TYR A 90 6.51 11.94 28.15
C TYR A 90 7.92 12.41 27.76
N VAL A 91 8.94 11.65 28.15
CA VAL A 91 10.32 11.90 27.75
C VAL A 91 10.79 10.76 26.86
N VAL A 92 11.45 11.06 25.76
CA VAL A 92 12.11 10.05 24.94
C VAL A 92 13.61 10.25 25.03
N GLU A 93 14.29 9.31 25.68
CA GLU A 93 15.74 9.23 25.72
C GLU A 93 16.21 8.36 24.55
N SER A 94 17.35 8.72 23.95
CA SER A 94 17.86 8.03 22.77
C SER A 94 19.37 7.89 22.84
N SER A 95 19.86 6.67 22.60
CA SER A 95 21.29 6.34 22.63
C SER A 95 21.67 5.62 21.35
N GLY A 96 22.68 6.13 20.66
CA GLY A 96 23.14 5.61 19.38
C GLY A 96 24.45 4.85 19.53
N PHE A 97 24.55 3.70 18.88
CA PHE A 97 25.70 2.82 18.88
C PHE A 97 26.15 2.57 17.44
N SER A 98 27.46 2.72 17.21
CA SER A 98 28.08 2.35 15.94
C SER A 98 28.10 0.82 15.78
N ARG A 99 28.22 0.37 14.53
CA ARG A 99 28.25 -1.02 14.08
C ARG A 99 29.17 -1.95 14.89
N ASN A 100 30.34 -1.45 15.28
CA ASN A 100 31.36 -2.19 16.01
C ASN A 100 31.50 -1.77 17.48
N SER A 101 30.51 -1.05 18.02
CA SER A 101 30.58 -0.62 19.41
C SER A 101 30.62 -1.84 20.34
N SER A 102 31.67 -1.94 21.15
CA SER A 102 31.75 -2.90 22.25
C SER A 102 30.80 -2.54 23.39
N GLU A 103 30.28 -1.32 23.40
CA GLU A 103 29.41 -0.78 24.44
C GLU A 103 28.00 -1.36 24.36
N ILE A 104 27.53 -1.84 23.20
CA ILE A 104 26.23 -2.50 23.07
C ILE A 104 26.33 -4.00 23.31
N ILE A 105 25.27 -4.59 23.87
CA ILE A 105 25.19 -6.05 24.09
C ILE A 105 25.30 -6.83 22.76
N PRO A 106 25.93 -8.01 22.75
CA PRO A 106 26.14 -8.79 21.52
C PRO A 106 24.86 -9.10 20.74
N GLU A 107 23.74 -9.32 21.42
CA GLU A 107 22.44 -9.68 20.85
C GLU A 107 21.85 -8.58 19.96
N LEU A 108 22.22 -7.32 20.23
CA LEU A 108 21.75 -6.16 19.48
C LEU A 108 22.77 -5.67 18.45
N ARG A 109 23.95 -6.29 18.37
CA ARG A 109 24.97 -5.92 17.37
C ARG A 109 24.50 -6.28 15.97
N GLN A 110 24.55 -5.30 15.08
CA GLN A 110 24.23 -5.48 13.67
C GLN A 110 25.47 -5.20 12.83
N PRO A 111 26.00 -6.18 12.08
CA PRO A 111 27.27 -6.04 11.35
C PRO A 111 27.19 -5.07 10.16
N PHE A 112 25.98 -4.66 9.76
CA PHE A 112 25.76 -3.79 8.61
C PHE A 112 24.85 -2.60 8.91
N ALA A 113 24.65 -2.25 10.19
CA ALA A 113 23.74 -1.19 10.59
C ALA A 113 24.24 -0.49 11.86
N SER A 114 23.94 0.79 11.98
CA SER A 114 24.04 1.50 13.26
C SER A 114 22.81 1.16 14.09
N VAL A 115 22.93 1.09 15.41
CA VAL A 115 21.82 0.72 16.29
C VAL A 115 21.48 1.90 17.18
N ALA A 116 20.23 2.34 17.15
CA ALA A 116 19.71 3.34 18.06
C ALA A 116 18.74 2.68 19.04
N LEU A 117 18.90 2.97 20.32
CA LEU A 117 17.97 2.58 21.36
C LEU A 117 17.16 3.81 21.76
N HIS A 118 15.85 3.70 21.73
CA HIS A 118 14.92 4.72 22.17
C HIS A 118 14.17 4.21 23.40
N LEU A 119 14.19 4.98 24.47
CA LEU A 119 13.49 4.66 25.71
C LEU A 119 12.46 5.77 25.97
N MET A 120 11.19 5.40 26.11
CA MET A 120 10.14 6.38 26.44
C MET A 120 9.72 6.27 27.90
N ASP A 121 9.92 7.35 28.64
CA ASP A 121 9.29 7.56 29.93
C ASP A 121 7.88 8.09 29.74
N ALA A 122 6.89 7.20 29.92
CA ALA A 122 5.48 7.57 29.99
C ALA A 122 4.93 7.49 31.42
N SER A 123 5.81 7.35 32.42
CA SER A 123 5.42 7.25 33.84
C SER A 123 4.73 8.51 34.35
N GLY A 124 5.09 9.65 33.77
CA GLY A 124 4.49 10.93 33.99
C GLY A 124 3.19 11.15 33.21
N VAL A 125 2.68 10.23 32.40
CA VAL A 125 1.45 10.43 31.59
C VAL A 125 0.29 9.63 32.16
N THR A 126 -0.87 10.27 32.32
CA THR A 126 -2.10 9.63 32.79
C THR A 126 -3.17 9.64 31.71
N ASN A 127 -3.79 8.49 31.45
CA ASN A 127 -4.85 8.35 30.45
C ASN A 127 -6.24 8.34 31.11
N LEU A 128 -7.24 8.91 30.42
CA LEU A 128 -8.64 8.88 30.86
C LEU A 128 -9.32 7.52 30.61
N SER A 129 -8.73 6.71 29.74
CA SER A 129 -9.22 5.39 29.36
C SER A 129 -8.04 4.41 29.25
N PRO A 130 -8.26 3.10 29.43
CA PRO A 130 -7.17 2.13 29.36
C PRO A 130 -6.65 2.05 27.92
N THR A 131 -5.34 2.20 27.75
CA THR A 131 -4.69 2.23 26.44
C THR A 131 -3.77 1.02 26.29
N LYS A 132 -4.07 0.16 25.31
CA LYS A 132 -3.22 -0.98 24.92
C LYS A 132 -2.16 -0.63 23.87
N ASP A 133 -1.90 0.67 23.68
CA ASP A 133 -0.77 1.11 22.86
C ASP A 133 0.52 0.56 23.49
N PRO A 134 1.39 -0.12 22.75
CA PRO A 134 2.57 -0.75 23.33
C PRO A 134 3.59 0.23 23.88
N TRP A 135 3.60 1.48 23.40
CA TRP A 135 4.53 2.48 23.86
C TRP A 135 4.09 3.07 25.20
N PHE A 136 2.80 3.40 25.32
CA PHE A 136 2.21 3.96 26.56
C PHE A 136 1.76 2.92 27.57
N SER A 137 1.37 1.72 27.12
CA SER A 137 0.83 0.58 27.89
C SER A 137 0.13 0.98 29.18
N ALA A 138 -0.95 1.75 29.09
CA ALA A 138 -1.60 2.34 30.27
C ALA A 138 -2.90 1.61 30.60
N THR A 139 -2.81 0.44 31.22
CA THR A 139 -4.00 -0.36 31.61
C THR A 139 -4.20 -0.44 33.12
N THR A 140 -3.19 -0.05 33.91
CA THR A 140 -3.24 -0.06 35.37
C THR A 140 -4.07 1.12 35.88
N PRO A 141 -5.22 0.87 36.54
CA PRO A 141 -6.00 1.95 37.14
C PRO A 141 -5.26 2.54 38.35
N LEU A 142 -5.27 3.85 38.47
CA LEU A 142 -4.78 4.55 39.64
C LEU A 142 -5.84 4.56 40.75
N SER A 143 -5.41 4.30 41.98
CA SER A 143 -6.29 4.12 43.14
C SER A 143 -6.89 5.42 43.68
N GLN A 144 -6.38 6.58 43.28
CA GLN A 144 -6.91 7.87 43.73
C GLN A 144 -8.17 8.26 42.96
N ARG A 145 -9.29 8.32 43.69
CA ARG A 145 -10.47 9.12 43.31
C ARG A 145 -10.15 10.58 43.61
N TYR A 146 -10.42 11.45 42.64
CA TYR A 146 -10.43 12.89 42.87
C TYR A 146 -11.38 13.21 44.02
N VAL A 147 -10.84 13.75 45.12
CA VAL A 147 -11.65 14.33 46.19
C VAL A 147 -11.53 15.83 46.04
N ASN A 148 -12.47 16.44 45.31
CA ASN A 148 -12.72 17.85 45.53
C ASN A 148 -13.43 17.99 46.87
N GLU A 149 -12.93 18.88 47.72
CA GLU A 149 -13.55 19.21 49.01
C GLU A 149 -14.95 19.82 48.90
N SER A 150 -15.51 20.00 47.69
CA SER A 150 -16.77 20.72 47.51
C SER A 150 -17.76 20.20 46.47
N ASP A 151 -17.55 19.06 45.82
CA ASP A 151 -18.62 18.49 44.98
C ASP A 151 -18.50 16.97 44.79
N GLU A 152 -19.62 16.31 45.02
CA GLU A 152 -19.85 14.87 44.90
C GLU A 152 -19.94 14.44 43.42
N GLN A 153 -18.94 14.83 42.61
CA GLN A 153 -18.83 14.38 41.22
C GLN A 153 -18.08 13.04 41.16
N GLU A 154 -18.65 12.11 40.41
CA GLU A 154 -18.09 10.79 40.13
C GLU A 154 -16.57 10.84 39.92
N GLY A 155 -15.83 10.15 40.77
CA GLY A 155 -14.37 10.15 40.71
C GLY A 155 -13.88 9.63 39.36
N LEU A 156 -13.29 10.50 38.55
CA LEU A 156 -12.62 10.12 37.31
C LEU A 156 -11.52 9.10 37.64
N SER A 157 -11.60 7.92 37.02
CA SER A 157 -10.55 6.91 37.10
C SER A 157 -9.47 7.20 36.06
N PHE A 158 -8.23 7.35 36.49
CA PHE A 158 -7.08 7.52 35.61
C PHE A 158 -6.33 6.19 35.44
N PHE A 159 -5.70 6.02 34.30
CA PHE A 159 -4.84 4.88 33.99
C PHE A 159 -3.40 5.34 33.83
N ALA A 160 -2.47 4.67 34.50
CA ALA A 160 -1.04 4.89 34.37
C ALA A 160 -0.39 3.78 33.56
N SER A 161 0.82 4.05 33.07
CA SER A 161 1.67 3.06 32.41
C SER A 161 1.91 1.84 33.31
N ASP A 162 1.78 0.65 32.73
CA ASP A 162 1.93 -0.64 33.39
C ASP A 162 3.40 -0.91 33.71
N ILE A 163 4.26 -0.57 32.75
CA ILE A 163 5.72 -0.61 32.83
C ILE A 163 6.27 0.80 32.97
N PRO A 164 7.40 0.99 33.67
CA PRO A 164 7.98 2.31 33.81
C PRO A 164 8.39 2.88 32.45
N SER A 165 8.97 2.06 31.57
CA SER A 165 9.37 2.49 30.25
C SER A 165 9.33 1.36 29.22
N THR A 166 9.16 1.75 27.96
CA THR A 166 9.14 0.85 26.82
C THR A 166 10.37 1.10 25.95
N PRO A 167 11.37 0.18 25.94
CA PRO A 167 12.53 0.27 25.08
C PRO A 167 12.24 -0.19 23.65
N LEU A 168 12.72 0.58 22.68
CA LEU A 168 12.63 0.31 21.25
C LEU A 168 14.06 0.30 20.67
N GLY A 169 14.42 -0.79 20.00
CA GLY A 169 15.70 -0.91 19.30
C GLY A 169 15.51 -0.72 17.80
N CYS A 170 16.25 0.20 17.20
CA CYS A 170 16.19 0.53 15.77
C CYS A 170 17.55 0.28 15.11
N ALA A 171 17.57 -0.58 14.10
CA ALA A 171 18.72 -0.75 13.21
C ALA A 171 18.58 0.20 12.01
N TRP A 172 19.52 1.13 11.86
CA TRP A 172 19.59 2.11 10.80
C TRP A 172 20.63 1.73 9.75
N GLN A 173 20.23 1.82 8.48
CA GLN A 173 21.05 1.50 7.30
C GLN A 173 20.94 2.60 6.26
N ASN A 174 22.05 3.26 5.96
CA ASN A 174 22.20 4.15 4.82
C ASN A 174 22.83 3.44 3.63
N TYR A 175 22.32 3.70 2.43
CA TYR A 175 22.86 3.23 1.17
C TYR A 175 23.11 4.40 0.24
N LEU A 176 24.32 4.48 -0.29
CA LEU A 176 24.70 5.47 -1.28
C LEU A 176 24.97 4.77 -2.60
N CYS A 177 24.26 5.17 -3.65
CA CYS A 177 24.32 4.50 -4.94
C CYS A 177 24.66 5.48 -6.07
N ASN A 178 25.51 5.05 -6.99
CA ASN A 178 25.71 5.73 -8.27
C ASN A 178 24.59 5.33 -9.24
N PRO A 179 23.73 6.27 -9.68
CA PRO A 179 22.60 5.99 -10.56
C PRO A 179 23.03 5.56 -11.98
N ASN A 180 24.28 5.81 -12.37
CA ASN A 180 24.83 5.40 -13.66
C ASN A 180 25.27 3.93 -13.69
N LEU A 181 25.27 3.26 -12.53
CA LEU A 181 25.67 1.86 -12.39
C LEU A 181 24.46 0.98 -12.01
N PRO A 182 24.48 -0.32 -12.39
CA PRO A 182 23.43 -1.25 -11.98
C PRO A 182 23.43 -1.44 -10.47
N LYS A 183 22.23 -1.55 -9.87
CA LYS A 183 22.01 -1.65 -8.41
C LYS A 183 22.86 -2.73 -7.71
N SER A 184 23.20 -3.81 -8.41
CA SER A 184 24.00 -4.92 -7.86
C SER A 184 25.47 -4.56 -7.61
N ARG A 185 26.00 -3.50 -8.24
CA ARG A 185 27.41 -3.07 -8.13
C ARG A 185 27.57 -1.57 -7.85
N GLY A 186 26.50 -0.79 -7.98
CA GLY A 186 26.53 0.66 -7.86
C GLY A 186 26.29 1.21 -6.45
N CYS A 187 26.07 0.37 -5.44
CA CYS A 187 25.65 0.80 -4.10
C CYS A 187 26.66 0.40 -3.02
N ILE A 188 26.94 1.32 -2.10
CA ILE A 188 27.75 1.12 -0.90
C ILE A 188 26.93 1.45 0.35
N THR A 189 27.22 0.80 1.49
CA THR A 189 26.56 1.13 2.75
C THR A 189 27.22 2.37 3.37
N GLY A 190 26.43 3.41 3.66
CA GLY A 190 26.89 4.66 4.27
C GLY A 190 27.25 4.52 5.76
N ASP A 191 26.71 3.53 6.47
CA ASP A 191 26.98 3.33 7.92
C ASP A 191 28.24 2.53 8.23
N GLY A 192 29.06 2.25 7.22
CA GLY A 192 30.39 1.65 7.36
C GLY A 192 31.38 2.31 6.43
N ALA A 193 31.13 3.57 6.05
CA ALA A 193 32.00 4.25 5.11
C ALA A 193 33.13 5.02 5.78
N LEU A 194 33.04 5.42 7.07
CA LEU A 194 33.98 6.42 7.63
C LEU A 194 34.26 6.43 9.15
N LEU A 195 33.79 5.46 9.93
CA LEU A 195 34.11 5.42 11.37
C LEU A 195 34.92 4.19 11.81
N ASP A 196 35.18 3.23 10.93
CA ASP A 196 36.06 2.12 11.25
C ASP A 196 37.48 2.41 10.75
N ALA A 197 38.47 2.14 11.60
CA ALA A 197 39.89 2.39 11.34
C ALA A 197 40.50 1.48 10.25
N ASP A 198 39.71 0.73 9.49
CA ASP A 198 40.16 -0.19 8.44
C ASP A 198 39.90 0.37 7.03
N TRP A 199 40.68 1.40 6.71
CA TRP A 199 40.68 2.15 5.46
C TRP A 199 40.87 1.32 4.16
N THR A 200 41.25 0.04 4.27
CA THR A 200 41.73 -0.76 3.14
C THR A 200 40.61 -1.43 2.34
N HIS A 201 39.58 -1.94 3.00
CA HIS A 201 38.40 -2.52 2.34
C HIS A 201 37.46 -1.46 1.73
N GLU A 202 37.50 -0.24 2.26
CA GLU A 202 36.60 0.87 1.95
C GLU A 202 37.03 1.64 0.68
N ALA A 203 38.33 1.83 0.48
CA ALA A 203 38.87 2.44 -0.74
C ALA A 203 38.55 1.58 -1.99
N ALA A 204 38.54 0.25 -1.83
CA ALA A 204 38.16 -0.68 -2.89
C ALA A 204 36.67 -0.59 -3.25
N ALA A 205 35.79 -0.51 -2.24
CA ALA A 205 34.35 -0.37 -2.47
C ALA A 205 34.01 0.98 -3.13
N LEU A 206 34.59 2.08 -2.65
CA LEU A 206 34.34 3.41 -3.20
C LEU A 206 34.89 3.56 -4.62
N SER A 207 36.11 3.07 -4.88
CA SER A 207 36.71 3.09 -6.23
C SER A 207 35.97 2.21 -7.24
N SER A 208 35.26 1.19 -6.78
CA SER A 208 34.41 0.37 -7.65
C SER A 208 33.15 1.08 -8.15
N VAL A 209 32.70 2.12 -7.43
CA VAL A 209 31.45 2.86 -7.72
C VAL A 209 31.70 4.24 -8.34
N TRP A 210 32.73 4.95 -7.88
CA TRP A 210 33.17 6.23 -8.46
C TRP A 210 34.65 6.14 -8.86
N SER A 211 34.93 6.24 -10.15
CA SER A 211 36.30 6.14 -10.69
C SER A 211 37.12 7.42 -10.49
N SER A 212 36.47 8.58 -10.42
CA SER A 212 37.12 9.89 -10.30
C SER A 212 37.61 10.13 -8.86
N PRO A 213 38.89 10.51 -8.64
CA PRO A 213 39.40 10.85 -7.31
C PRO A 213 38.67 12.04 -6.67
N LYS A 214 38.22 13.01 -7.49
CA LYS A 214 37.43 14.17 -7.01
C LYS A 214 36.10 13.70 -6.43
N ASP A 215 35.42 12.81 -7.15
CA ASP A 215 34.12 12.26 -6.74
C ASP A 215 34.24 11.41 -5.48
N GLN A 216 35.29 10.57 -5.40
CA GLN A 216 35.60 9.79 -4.21
C GLN A 216 35.81 10.69 -2.99
N SER A 217 36.54 11.80 -3.14
CA SER A 217 36.78 12.74 -2.03
C SER A 217 35.49 13.42 -1.56
N PHE A 218 34.59 13.77 -2.49
CA PHE A 218 33.29 14.35 -2.17
C PHE A 218 32.41 13.35 -1.41
N ILE A 219 32.32 12.12 -1.91
CA ILE A 219 31.49 11.06 -1.32
C ILE A 219 32.01 10.67 0.07
N ARG A 220 33.34 10.68 0.28
CA ARG A 220 33.91 10.57 1.63
C ARG A 220 33.45 11.72 2.51
N ALA A 221 33.67 12.97 2.11
CA ALA A 221 33.21 14.09 2.94
C ALA A 221 31.71 14.00 3.31
N LEU A 222 30.86 13.62 2.35
CA LEU A 222 29.43 13.41 2.56
C LEU A 222 29.13 12.31 3.58
N THR A 223 29.74 11.13 3.41
CA THR A 223 29.50 10.00 4.31
C THR A 223 29.92 10.30 5.75
N GLY A 224 30.92 11.17 5.97
CA GLY A 224 31.43 11.49 7.30
C GLY A 224 30.45 12.41 8.04
N ILE A 225 29.87 13.36 7.31
CA ILE A 225 28.79 14.21 7.81
C ILE A 225 27.57 13.37 8.21
N MET A 226 27.29 12.28 7.47
CA MET A 226 26.18 11.39 7.74
C MET A 226 26.41 10.46 8.92
N SER A 227 27.66 10.08 9.21
CA SER A 227 27.99 9.14 10.30
C SER A 227 28.05 9.79 11.68
N ASP A 228 28.25 11.11 11.77
CA ASP A 228 28.53 11.82 13.03
C ASP A 228 27.39 11.86 14.05
N ASN A 229 26.19 11.33 13.75
CA ASN A 229 25.15 11.04 14.75
C ASN A 229 24.00 10.23 14.13
N PRO A 230 23.77 8.96 14.54
CA PRO A 230 22.71 8.13 13.99
C PRO A 230 21.29 8.62 14.34
N ILE A 231 21.15 9.52 15.32
CA ILE A 231 19.86 9.95 15.87
C ILE A 231 19.34 11.25 15.23
N THR A 232 20.20 12.24 14.92
CA THR A 232 19.75 13.62 14.68
C THR A 232 19.84 14.11 13.24
N LYS A 233 20.65 13.51 12.37
CA LYS A 233 21.02 14.15 11.08
C LYS A 233 20.38 13.57 9.81
N PRO A 234 20.16 12.25 9.63
CA PRO A 234 19.61 11.77 8.36
C PRO A 234 18.09 12.01 8.21
N LEU A 235 17.36 12.23 9.30
CA LEU A 235 15.90 12.46 9.26
C LEU A 235 15.51 13.85 8.69
N LEU A 236 16.43 14.83 8.72
CA LEU A 236 16.20 16.18 8.17
C LEU A 236 16.19 16.20 6.64
N LEU A 237 16.87 15.26 5.98
CA LEU A 237 16.95 15.17 4.52
C LEU A 237 15.75 14.43 3.89
N ALA A 238 15.02 13.63 4.68
CA ALA A 238 13.98 12.74 4.19
C ALA A 238 12.54 13.25 4.42
N LYS A 239 12.35 14.58 4.52
CA LYS A 239 11.04 15.18 4.81
C LYS A 239 9.98 14.95 3.72
N THR A 240 10.37 14.47 2.54
CA THR A 240 9.48 14.43 1.36
C THR A 240 9.04 13.04 0.90
N SER A 241 9.57 11.93 1.45
CA SER A 241 9.22 10.58 0.95
C SER A 241 9.45 9.43 1.94
N LEU A 242 9.07 9.61 3.21
CA LEU A 242 9.08 8.53 4.19
C LEU A 242 7.95 7.53 3.92
N LYS A 243 8.30 6.27 3.62
CA LYS A 243 7.35 5.17 3.48
C LYS A 243 7.41 4.31 4.73
N MET A 244 6.30 4.27 5.45
CA MET A 244 6.12 3.33 6.56
C MET A 244 5.55 2.03 6.01
N ARG A 245 6.27 0.93 6.21
CA ARG A 245 5.81 -0.41 5.87
C ARG A 245 5.55 -1.16 7.19
N SER A 246 4.29 -1.49 7.41
CA SER A 246 3.88 -2.44 8.45
C SER A 246 3.37 -3.69 7.73
N SER A 247 3.78 -4.87 8.19
CA SER A 247 3.33 -6.17 7.65
C SER A 247 1.81 -6.33 7.69
N ASN A 248 1.13 -5.63 8.60
CA ASN A 248 -0.29 -5.81 8.88
C ASN A 248 -1.18 -4.65 8.39
N HIS A 249 -0.62 -3.55 7.88
CA HIS A 249 -1.38 -2.35 7.53
C HIS A 249 -1.02 -1.85 6.12
N TYR A 250 -2.01 -1.83 5.22
CA TYR A 250 -1.91 -1.21 3.90
C TYR A 250 -2.54 0.19 3.91
N SER A 251 -1.75 1.21 3.58
CA SER A 251 -2.22 2.57 3.41
C SER A 251 -2.63 2.81 1.96
N PHE A 252 -3.89 2.55 1.59
CA PHE A 252 -4.47 3.01 0.34
C PHE A 252 -5.57 4.05 0.62
N SER A 253 -5.75 5.02 -0.29
CA SER A 253 -6.84 5.98 -0.18
C SER A 253 -8.17 5.28 -0.44
N ALA A 254 -8.88 4.91 0.62
CA ALA A 254 -10.21 4.32 0.52
C ALA A 254 -11.17 5.23 -0.26
N TRP A 255 -11.02 6.55 -0.11
CA TRP A 255 -11.82 7.55 -0.81
C TRP A 255 -11.59 7.50 -2.32
N PHE A 256 -10.35 7.32 -2.77
CA PHE A 256 -10.03 7.16 -4.20
C PHE A 256 -10.64 5.88 -4.79
N LEU A 257 -10.57 4.76 -4.07
CA LEU A 257 -11.19 3.51 -4.53
C LEU A 257 -12.70 3.65 -4.68
N VAL A 258 -13.36 4.32 -3.74
CA VAL A 258 -14.81 4.58 -3.82
C VAL A 258 -15.14 5.40 -5.07
N ILE A 259 -14.36 6.44 -5.36
CA ILE A 259 -14.56 7.26 -6.57
C ILE A 259 -14.42 6.44 -7.85
N VAL A 260 -13.35 5.66 -7.96
CA VAL A 260 -13.10 4.85 -9.16
C VAL A 260 -14.21 3.81 -9.36
N LEU A 261 -14.66 3.15 -8.28
CA LEU A 261 -15.75 2.17 -8.35
C LEU A 261 -17.10 2.82 -8.70
N LEU A 262 -17.42 3.97 -8.11
CA LEU A 262 -18.66 4.70 -8.40
C LEU A 262 -18.66 5.20 -9.84
N PHE A 263 -17.59 5.86 -10.28
CA PHE A 263 -17.51 6.40 -11.64
C PHE A 263 -17.51 5.28 -12.68
N GLY A 264 -16.75 4.20 -12.45
CA GLY A 264 -16.74 3.03 -13.32
C GLY A 264 -18.11 2.34 -13.41
N SER A 265 -18.82 2.20 -12.29
CA SER A 265 -20.18 1.64 -12.26
C SER A 265 -21.16 2.51 -13.04
N ILE A 266 -21.10 3.84 -12.90
CA ILE A 266 -21.95 4.78 -13.66
C ILE A 266 -21.70 4.65 -15.16
N VAL A 267 -20.44 4.61 -15.60
CA VAL A 267 -20.10 4.45 -17.03
C VAL A 267 -20.65 3.13 -17.58
N MET A 268 -20.50 2.03 -16.83
CA MET A 268 -21.03 0.73 -17.24
C MET A 268 -22.57 0.73 -17.33
N LEU A 269 -23.25 1.35 -16.35
CA LEU A 269 -24.71 1.49 -16.39
C LEU A 269 -25.15 2.31 -17.61
N ILE A 270 -24.52 3.46 -17.87
CA ILE A 270 -24.82 4.28 -19.05
C ILE A 270 -24.63 3.48 -20.33
N ALA A 271 -23.55 2.69 -20.45
CA ALA A 271 -23.30 1.87 -21.62
C ALA A 271 -24.37 0.79 -21.81
N THR A 272 -24.80 0.12 -20.73
CA THR A 272 -25.84 -0.92 -20.82
C THR A 272 -27.23 -0.40 -21.16
N PHE A 273 -27.55 0.84 -20.75
CA PHE A 273 -28.86 1.45 -20.98
C PHE A 273 -28.85 2.52 -22.07
N LEU A 274 -27.78 2.61 -22.86
CA LEU A 274 -27.60 3.69 -23.82
C LEU A 274 -28.77 3.78 -24.81
N GLU A 275 -29.24 2.63 -25.32
CA GLU A 275 -30.37 2.56 -26.26
C GLU A 275 -31.68 3.07 -25.63
N GLU A 276 -31.98 2.62 -24.40
CA GLU A 276 -33.19 3.03 -23.66
C GLU A 276 -33.14 4.52 -23.28
N ILE A 277 -31.96 5.03 -22.90
CA ILE A 277 -31.76 6.44 -22.57
C ILE A 277 -31.99 7.31 -23.81
N VAL A 278 -31.42 6.95 -24.96
CA VAL A 278 -31.62 7.72 -26.20
C VAL A 278 -33.08 7.64 -26.66
N GLY A 279 -33.72 6.47 -26.53
CA GLY A 279 -35.14 6.30 -26.80
C GLY A 279 -36.02 7.18 -25.91
N LEU A 280 -35.69 7.34 -24.62
CA LEU A 280 -36.39 8.25 -23.71
C LEU A 280 -36.14 9.72 -24.07
N ILE A 281 -34.90 10.11 -24.42
CA ILE A 281 -34.56 11.49 -24.80
C ILE A 281 -35.34 11.92 -26.04
N LEU A 282 -35.48 11.04 -27.04
CA LEU A 282 -36.19 11.34 -28.28
C LEU A 282 -37.71 11.51 -28.09
N LYS A 283 -38.30 10.99 -27.00
CA LYS A 283 -39.71 11.24 -26.63
C LYS A 283 -39.95 12.69 -26.19
N TYR A 284 -38.90 13.41 -25.76
CA TYR A 284 -39.02 14.81 -25.36
C TYR A 284 -38.77 15.75 -26.55
N PRO A 285 -39.79 16.46 -27.05
CA PRO A 285 -39.69 17.23 -28.30
C PRO A 285 -38.70 18.42 -28.22
N ARG A 286 -38.32 18.86 -27.02
CA ARG A 286 -37.30 19.90 -26.82
C ARG A 286 -35.86 19.42 -27.07
N LEU A 287 -35.62 18.12 -26.92
CA LEU A 287 -34.30 17.49 -27.06
C LEU A 287 -34.18 16.68 -28.35
N SER A 288 -35.31 16.48 -29.05
CA SER A 288 -35.37 15.73 -30.31
C SER A 288 -34.97 16.62 -31.49
N SER A 289 -33.76 16.40 -32.00
CA SER A 289 -33.23 17.03 -33.21
C SER A 289 -33.38 16.09 -34.41
N PRO A 290 -33.69 16.58 -35.62
CA PRO A 290 -33.80 15.74 -36.81
C PRO A 290 -32.53 14.93 -37.09
N ASN A 291 -31.35 15.50 -36.80
CA ASN A 291 -30.07 14.79 -36.94
C ASN A 291 -29.93 13.63 -35.93
N LEU A 292 -30.43 13.83 -34.71
CA LEU A 292 -30.39 12.81 -33.65
C LEU A 292 -31.37 11.66 -33.95
N VAL A 293 -32.54 11.98 -34.50
CA VAL A 293 -33.52 10.98 -34.96
C VAL A 293 -32.94 10.12 -36.07
N TYR A 294 -32.27 10.72 -37.06
CA TYR A 294 -31.60 9.97 -38.13
C TYR A 294 -30.47 9.10 -37.59
N ALA A 295 -29.61 9.64 -36.70
CA ALA A 295 -28.51 8.89 -36.10
C ALA A 295 -28.99 7.71 -35.25
N TYR A 296 -30.10 7.87 -34.53
CA TYR A 296 -30.71 6.77 -33.78
C TYR A 296 -31.31 5.72 -34.73
N ALA A 297 -32.03 6.13 -35.77
CA ALA A 297 -32.59 5.22 -36.76
C ALA A 297 -31.50 4.43 -37.52
N SER A 298 -30.39 5.08 -37.86
CA SER A 298 -29.25 4.41 -38.51
C SER A 298 -28.55 3.42 -37.57
N TRP A 299 -28.42 3.76 -36.28
CA TRP A 299 -27.89 2.85 -35.25
C TRP A 299 -28.80 1.61 -35.09
N GLN A 300 -30.11 1.81 -34.96
CA GLN A 300 -31.07 0.71 -34.86
C GLN A 300 -31.05 -0.17 -36.13
N ALA A 301 -31.01 0.43 -37.33
CA ALA A 301 -30.95 -0.32 -38.59
C ALA A 301 -29.67 -1.15 -38.75
N SER A 302 -28.58 -0.76 -38.07
CA SER A 302 -27.30 -1.48 -38.09
C SER A 302 -27.24 -2.63 -37.07
N SER A 303 -28.27 -2.82 -36.24
CA SER A 303 -28.34 -3.96 -35.32
C SER A 303 -28.51 -5.29 -36.06
N THR A 304 -28.03 -6.38 -35.47
CA THR A 304 -27.98 -7.70 -36.13
C THR A 304 -29.35 -8.21 -36.58
N LEU A 305 -30.37 -8.10 -35.73
CA LEU A 305 -31.72 -8.54 -36.06
C LEU A 305 -32.39 -7.65 -37.11
N GLN A 306 -32.08 -6.35 -37.11
CA GLN A 306 -32.58 -5.42 -38.13
C GLN A 306 -31.90 -5.66 -39.48
N LEU A 307 -30.61 -5.97 -39.52
CA LEU A 307 -29.92 -6.39 -40.75
C LEU A 307 -30.52 -7.68 -41.32
N HIS A 308 -30.83 -8.67 -40.47
CA HIS A 308 -31.52 -9.89 -40.89
C HIS A 308 -32.90 -9.58 -41.47
N ARG A 309 -33.69 -8.69 -40.84
CA ARG A 309 -34.96 -8.22 -41.40
C ARG A 309 -34.75 -7.61 -42.78
N LEU A 310 -33.86 -6.62 -42.91
CA LEU A 310 -33.63 -5.90 -44.16
C LEU A 310 -33.20 -6.84 -45.29
N ALA A 311 -32.42 -7.87 -44.99
CA ALA A 311 -32.04 -8.89 -45.96
C ALA A 311 -33.23 -9.74 -46.45
N ASN A 312 -34.15 -10.12 -45.54
CA ASN A 312 -35.38 -10.82 -45.91
C ASN A 312 -36.35 -9.91 -46.68
N GLU A 313 -36.46 -8.65 -46.27
CA GLU A 313 -37.31 -7.64 -46.92
C GLU A 313 -36.83 -7.33 -48.36
N ASN A 314 -35.52 -7.30 -48.60
CA ASN A 314 -34.93 -7.20 -49.95
C ASN A 314 -35.24 -8.41 -50.85
N LEU A 315 -35.48 -9.58 -50.27
CA LEU A 315 -35.94 -10.78 -50.98
C LEU A 315 -37.47 -10.83 -51.12
N GLY A 316 -38.19 -9.84 -50.58
CA GLY A 316 -39.66 -9.79 -50.58
C GLY A 316 -40.32 -10.74 -49.58
N LEU A 317 -39.63 -11.14 -48.51
CA LEU A 317 -40.07 -12.16 -47.56
C LEU A 317 -40.36 -11.60 -46.17
N GLY A 318 -41.40 -12.14 -45.54
CA GLY A 318 -41.84 -11.81 -44.18
C GLY A 318 -42.65 -10.52 -44.09
N THR A 319 -43.72 -10.54 -43.28
CA THR A 319 -44.48 -9.36 -42.91
C THR A 319 -43.98 -8.86 -41.56
N TRP A 320 -43.21 -7.77 -41.57
CA TRP A 320 -42.49 -7.30 -40.39
C TRP A 320 -43.27 -6.23 -39.61
N SER A 321 -43.30 -6.39 -38.29
CA SER A 321 -43.80 -5.41 -37.32
C SER A 321 -42.67 -4.95 -36.39
N ARG A 322 -42.84 -3.81 -35.70
CA ARG A 322 -41.80 -3.21 -34.81
C ARG A 322 -40.48 -2.92 -35.53
N THR A 323 -40.57 -2.39 -36.76
CA THR A 323 -39.41 -2.12 -37.63
C THR A 323 -38.52 -0.97 -37.15
N ASN A 324 -38.98 -0.20 -36.17
CA ASN A 324 -38.30 0.92 -35.53
C ASN A 324 -37.75 0.59 -34.12
N GLU A 325 -37.79 -0.67 -33.70
CA GLU A 325 -37.32 -1.14 -32.39
C GLU A 325 -36.15 -2.13 -32.54
N ALA A 326 -35.44 -2.45 -31.45
CA ALA A 326 -34.28 -3.35 -31.51
C ALA A 326 -34.63 -4.78 -32.00
N VAL A 327 -35.86 -5.25 -31.74
CA VAL A 327 -36.31 -6.62 -32.06
C VAL A 327 -37.51 -6.57 -33.01
N PRO A 328 -37.30 -6.78 -34.33
CA PRO A 328 -38.39 -6.88 -35.30
C PRO A 328 -39.09 -8.23 -35.17
N VAL A 329 -40.42 -8.25 -35.37
CA VAL A 329 -41.25 -9.45 -35.18
C VAL A 329 -42.05 -9.73 -36.46
N THR A 330 -42.01 -10.98 -36.93
CA THR A 330 -42.82 -11.45 -38.07
C THR A 330 -44.21 -11.90 -37.65
N VAL A 331 -45.13 -11.97 -38.60
CA VAL A 331 -46.45 -12.57 -38.36
C VAL A 331 -46.32 -14.09 -38.23
N LEU A 332 -47.23 -14.71 -37.47
CA LEU A 332 -47.27 -16.15 -37.30
C LEU A 332 -47.43 -16.84 -38.66
N ASN A 333 -46.61 -17.87 -38.92
CA ASN A 333 -46.52 -18.63 -40.19
C ASN A 333 -45.91 -17.91 -41.40
N ASP A 334 -45.20 -16.80 -41.20
CA ASP A 334 -44.40 -16.21 -42.28
C ASP A 334 -43.19 -17.09 -42.64
N THR A 335 -42.94 -17.24 -43.93
CA THR A 335 -41.75 -17.92 -44.46
C THR A 335 -40.56 -16.96 -44.52
N LEU A 336 -39.44 -17.35 -43.91
CA LEU A 336 -38.18 -16.61 -43.93
C LEU A 336 -37.20 -17.20 -44.94
N ALA A 337 -36.23 -16.39 -45.38
CA ALA A 337 -35.18 -16.83 -46.28
C ALA A 337 -34.36 -17.97 -45.67
N VAL A 338 -33.93 -18.89 -46.54
CA VAL A 338 -33.03 -19.99 -46.17
C VAL A 338 -31.67 -19.75 -46.84
N LEU A 339 -30.61 -20.23 -46.20
CA LEU A 339 -29.26 -20.14 -46.74
C LEU A 339 -29.04 -21.24 -47.79
N ASP A 340 -28.79 -20.84 -49.03
CA ASP A 340 -28.32 -21.71 -50.10
C ASP A 340 -26.80 -21.84 -50.02
N VAL A 341 -26.34 -23.08 -49.81
CA VAL A 341 -24.92 -23.44 -49.68
C VAL A 341 -24.46 -24.33 -50.85
N ALA A 342 -25.17 -24.29 -51.99
CA ALA A 342 -24.78 -25.04 -53.18
C ALA A 342 -23.36 -24.67 -53.67
N ASP A 343 -22.95 -23.42 -53.50
CA ASP A 343 -21.55 -22.99 -53.64
C ASP A 343 -20.97 -22.62 -52.25
N PRO A 344 -20.07 -23.43 -51.68
CA PRO A 344 -19.44 -23.15 -50.39
C PRO A 344 -18.63 -21.85 -50.34
N ARG A 345 -18.21 -21.30 -51.49
CA ARG A 345 -17.44 -20.05 -51.57
C ARG A 345 -18.32 -18.82 -51.75
N HIS A 346 -19.61 -19.00 -52.00
CA HIS A 346 -20.56 -17.91 -52.23
C HIS A 346 -21.97 -18.24 -51.70
N ALA A 347 -22.06 -18.45 -50.39
CA ALA A 347 -23.34 -18.67 -49.73
C ALA A 347 -24.24 -17.43 -49.86
N ARG A 348 -25.51 -17.65 -50.21
CA ARG A 348 -26.51 -16.58 -50.43
C ARG A 348 -27.82 -16.93 -49.76
N MET A 349 -28.57 -15.91 -49.35
CA MET A 349 -29.94 -16.10 -48.88
C MET A 349 -30.88 -16.17 -50.08
N VAL A 350 -31.81 -17.12 -50.04
CA VAL A 350 -32.78 -17.34 -51.12
C VAL A 350 -34.17 -17.57 -50.53
N ALA A 351 -35.21 -17.20 -51.27
CA ALA A 351 -36.57 -17.56 -50.91
C ALA A 351 -36.73 -19.08 -50.88
N PRO A 352 -37.44 -19.64 -49.89
CA PRO A 352 -37.78 -21.06 -49.89
C PRO A 352 -38.56 -21.39 -51.16
N SER A 353 -38.00 -22.24 -52.03
CA SER A 353 -38.76 -22.83 -53.13
C SER A 353 -39.64 -23.97 -52.60
N GLU A 354 -40.73 -24.29 -53.29
CA GLU A 354 -41.67 -25.35 -52.91
C GLU A 354 -40.98 -26.72 -52.71
N GLU A 355 -39.84 -26.95 -53.38
CA GLU A 355 -39.01 -28.15 -53.21
C GLU A 355 -38.27 -28.24 -51.87
N LEU A 356 -37.93 -27.11 -51.23
CA LEU A 356 -37.23 -27.13 -49.93
C LEU A 356 -38.18 -27.47 -48.77
N SER A 357 -39.49 -27.20 -48.93
CA SER A 357 -40.55 -27.63 -48.01
C SER A 357 -40.78 -29.14 -47.99
N HIS A 358 -40.34 -29.86 -49.03
CA HIS A 358 -40.41 -31.33 -49.10
C HIS A 358 -39.24 -32.03 -48.41
N LEU A 359 -38.22 -31.30 -47.95
CA LEU A 359 -37.25 -31.79 -46.97
C LEU A 359 -37.82 -31.65 -45.54
N ALA A 360 -39.06 -32.09 -45.35
CA ALA A 360 -39.47 -32.58 -44.04
C ALA A 360 -38.54 -33.75 -43.68
N PRO A 361 -38.14 -33.93 -42.41
CA PRO A 361 -37.44 -35.14 -41.98
C PRO A 361 -38.40 -36.30 -42.20
N SER A 362 -38.26 -36.97 -43.35
CA SER A 362 -39.03 -38.16 -43.66
C SER A 362 -38.57 -39.25 -42.70
N THR A 363 -39.45 -39.48 -41.74
CA THR A 363 -39.67 -40.76 -41.09
C THR A 363 -38.53 -41.19 -40.16
N ARG A 364 -38.82 -41.08 -38.86
CA ARG A 364 -38.40 -42.08 -37.86
C ARG A 364 -38.63 -43.47 -38.44
N GLN A 365 -37.62 -44.08 -39.04
CA GLN A 365 -37.45 -45.52 -38.94
C GLN A 365 -36.73 -45.79 -37.62
N SER A 366 -37.40 -46.62 -36.83
CA SER A 366 -37.01 -47.10 -35.53
C SER A 366 -35.57 -47.58 -35.49
N GLY A 367 -34.82 -47.08 -34.51
CA GLY A 367 -33.58 -47.69 -34.04
C GLY A 367 -32.33 -47.10 -34.66
N ILE A 368 -31.89 -45.93 -34.19
CA ILE A 368 -30.52 -45.60 -33.79
C ILE A 368 -30.59 -44.20 -33.16
N LYS A 369 -30.18 -44.07 -31.88
CA LYS A 369 -29.99 -42.77 -31.25
C LYS A 369 -28.81 -42.08 -31.94
N ALA A 370 -29.09 -41.13 -32.85
CA ALA A 370 -28.06 -40.28 -33.41
C ALA A 370 -27.61 -39.27 -32.33
N ARG A 371 -26.54 -39.65 -31.62
CA ARG A 371 -25.73 -38.79 -30.78
C ARG A 371 -25.10 -37.75 -31.71
N ALA A 372 -25.55 -36.50 -31.64
CA ALA A 372 -24.93 -35.40 -32.37
C ALA A 372 -23.47 -35.26 -31.91
N THR A 373 -22.56 -35.85 -32.68
CA THR A 373 -21.13 -35.78 -32.47
C THR A 373 -20.62 -34.97 -33.65
N TYR A 374 -20.12 -33.77 -33.37
CA TYR A 374 -19.50 -32.93 -34.39
C TYR A 374 -18.20 -33.61 -34.82
N GLU A 375 -18.16 -34.12 -36.05
CA GLU A 375 -16.94 -34.67 -36.62
C GLU A 375 -16.18 -33.53 -37.32
N ARG A 376 -14.94 -33.31 -36.89
CA ARG A 376 -14.06 -32.24 -37.33
C ARG A 376 -13.65 -32.53 -38.79
N VAL A 377 -13.82 -31.53 -39.66
CA VAL A 377 -13.40 -31.59 -41.08
C VAL A 377 -11.90 -31.97 -41.14
N PRO A 378 -11.50 -32.96 -41.95
CA PRO A 378 -10.10 -33.34 -42.03
C PRO A 378 -9.28 -32.22 -42.67
N SER A 379 -8.27 -31.77 -41.94
CA SER A 379 -7.21 -30.93 -42.48
C SER A 379 -6.30 -31.80 -43.34
N ASN A 380 -6.25 -31.53 -44.65
CA ASN A 380 -5.18 -32.04 -45.49
C ASN A 380 -4.59 -30.91 -46.34
N ALA A 381 -3.30 -30.70 -46.07
CA ALA A 381 -2.17 -30.25 -46.89
C ALA A 381 -2.33 -28.97 -47.73
#